data_AF-A0A5C2HNC8-F1
#
_entry.id   AF-A0A5C2HNC8-F1
#
_cell.length_a   1.000
_cell.length_b   1.000
_cell.length_c   1.000
_cell.angle_alpha   90.00
_cell.angle_beta   90.00
_cell.angle_gamma   90.00
#
_symmetry.space_group_name_H-M   'P 1'
#
loop_
_entity.id
_entity.type
_entity.pdbx_description
1 polymer ?
#
loop_
_entity_poly.entity_id
_entity_poly.type
_entity_poly.pdbx_seq_one_letter_code
_entity_poly.pdbx_strand_id
1 'polypeptide(L)'
;MYQKILHQINQSEYDAALQQIEQLDGDEQLGALQATRLWLLTRLGRVEQAEALADELQQQIPSIELYNNRAVLHAARGELKQAEGYLLQALQSDSRYWQVYLNLQHLYATMAKDAYVAALNDSSEPLTELELRPLLFDISQRQERVARLDESDQAELDDLSAIHRAVRRWQQSWQGQNLADYFDNYMEGYHDANIASSREWQQLRRQRILGPDTIEITLRELSLKVVDSETIEALFWMDYRSDNYRDESEKRLRFRRTEGGWKIALEETLTVIRR
;
A
#
# COMPACT_ATOMS: atom_id res chain seq x y z
N MET A 1 -3.60 -20.71 28.39
CA MET A 1 -2.18 -20.32 28.30
C MET A 1 -1.97 -19.18 27.31
N TYR A 2 -2.45 -19.30 26.08
CA TYR A 2 -2.49 -18.19 25.10
C TYR A 2 -3.12 -16.89 25.66
N GLN A 3 -4.21 -16.99 26.42
CA GLN A 3 -4.82 -15.82 27.09
C GLN A 3 -3.88 -15.12 28.10
N LYS A 4 -2.97 -15.86 28.75
CA LYS A 4 -1.95 -15.28 29.64
C LYS A 4 -0.90 -14.50 28.82
N ILE A 5 -0.48 -15.05 27.68
CA ILE A 5 0.43 -14.38 26.74
C ILE A 5 -0.22 -13.09 26.20
N LEU A 6 -1.49 -13.15 25.78
CA LEU A 6 -2.23 -11.95 25.35
C LEU A 6 -2.37 -10.92 26.48
N HIS A 7 -2.59 -11.36 27.71
CA HIS A 7 -2.62 -10.47 28.87
C HIS A 7 -1.27 -9.76 29.08
N GLN A 8 -0.16 -10.50 29.02
CA GLN A 8 1.20 -9.92 29.12
C GLN A 8 1.46 -8.92 27.99
N ILE A 9 1.06 -9.24 26.75
CA ILE A 9 1.14 -8.32 25.61
C ILE A 9 0.35 -7.03 25.86
N ASN A 10 -0.86 -7.13 26.42
CA ASN A 10 -1.68 -5.96 26.76
C ASN A 10 -1.08 -5.12 27.89
N GLN A 11 -0.30 -5.73 28.80
CA GLN A 11 0.47 -5.02 29.83
C GLN A 11 1.84 -4.52 29.33
N SER A 12 2.14 -4.67 28.05
CA SER A 12 3.44 -4.34 27.45
C SER A 12 4.64 -5.15 27.98
N GLU A 13 4.39 -6.31 28.59
CA GLU A 13 5.40 -7.23 29.11
C GLU A 13 5.94 -8.14 27.99
N TYR A 14 6.52 -7.56 26.94
CA TYR A 14 6.84 -8.26 25.70
C TYR A 14 7.93 -9.34 25.85
N ASP A 15 9.03 -9.08 26.56
CA ASP A 15 10.08 -10.08 26.80
C ASP A 15 9.55 -11.27 27.61
N ALA A 16 8.71 -11.01 28.62
CA ALA A 16 8.10 -12.07 29.42
C ALA A 16 7.10 -12.91 28.60
N ALA A 17 6.34 -12.28 27.70
CA ALA A 17 5.46 -12.96 26.77
C ALA A 17 6.24 -13.83 25.78
N LEU A 18 7.37 -13.34 25.26
CA LEU A 18 8.24 -14.09 24.35
C LEU A 18 8.86 -15.30 25.05
N GLN A 19 9.45 -15.10 26.23
CA GLN A 19 10.03 -16.19 27.02
C GLN A 19 8.98 -17.26 27.35
N GLN A 20 7.74 -16.84 27.66
CA GLN A 20 6.65 -17.75 27.95
C GLN A 20 6.24 -18.59 26.73
N ILE A 21 6.29 -18.03 25.51
CA ILE A 21 6.04 -18.77 24.26
C ILE A 21 7.16 -19.76 23.97
N GLU A 22 8.41 -19.35 24.17
CA GLU A 22 9.59 -20.20 23.86
C GLU A 22 9.73 -21.40 24.80
N GLN A 23 9.08 -21.37 25.96
CA GLN A 23 9.00 -22.48 26.91
C GLN A 23 7.89 -23.49 26.58
N LEU A 24 7.08 -23.25 25.55
CA LEU A 24 6.02 -24.17 25.15
C LEU A 24 6.57 -25.25 24.21
N ASP A 25 6.65 -26.49 24.71
CA ASP A 25 6.88 -27.66 23.86
C ASP A 25 5.61 -28.03 23.07
N GLY A 26 5.82 -28.50 21.83
CA GLY A 26 4.83 -28.50 20.75
C GLY A 26 3.52 -29.26 20.96
N ASP A 27 2.50 -28.77 20.23
CA ASP A 27 1.64 -29.51 19.29
C ASP A 27 0.13 -29.15 19.30
N GLU A 28 -0.29 -28.05 19.91
CA GLU A 28 -1.65 -27.55 19.70
C GLU A 28 -1.66 -26.02 19.64
N GLN A 29 -1.97 -25.46 18.45
CA GLN A 29 -1.99 -24.03 18.07
C GLN A 29 -0.71 -23.45 17.43
N LEU A 30 0.02 -24.25 16.64
CA LEU A 30 1.27 -23.84 15.96
C LEU A 30 1.14 -22.50 15.19
N GLY A 31 0.06 -22.30 14.44
CA GLY A 31 -0.08 -21.10 13.59
C GLY A 31 -0.21 -19.78 14.37
N ALA A 32 -1.15 -19.69 15.32
CA ALA A 32 -1.39 -18.45 16.05
C ALA A 32 -0.27 -18.10 17.05
N LEU A 33 0.30 -19.12 17.71
CA LEU A 33 1.44 -18.92 18.62
C LEU A 33 2.69 -18.50 17.88
N GLN A 34 3.02 -19.14 16.74
CA GLN A 34 4.19 -18.75 15.95
C GLN A 34 4.01 -17.37 15.32
N ALA A 35 2.81 -17.02 14.86
CA ALA A 35 2.53 -15.67 14.38
C ALA A 35 2.59 -14.61 15.49
N THR A 36 2.16 -14.94 16.71
CA THR A 36 2.34 -14.09 17.91
C THR A 36 3.82 -13.94 18.27
N ARG A 37 4.60 -15.02 18.14
CA ARG A 37 6.05 -15.01 18.33
C ARG A 37 6.73 -14.10 17.31
N LEU A 38 6.37 -14.20 16.03
CA LEU A 38 6.85 -13.31 14.97
C LEU A 38 6.56 -11.85 15.29
N TRP A 39 5.35 -11.53 15.75
CA TRP A 39 4.98 -10.18 16.17
C TRP A 39 5.86 -9.67 17.32
N LEU A 40 6.08 -10.49 18.35
CA LEU A 40 6.93 -10.13 19.50
C LEU A 40 8.38 -9.91 19.10
N LEU A 41 8.95 -10.82 18.31
CA LEU A 41 10.32 -10.70 17.80
C LEU A 41 10.50 -9.42 16.97
N THR A 42 9.52 -9.11 16.12
CA THR A 42 9.50 -7.87 15.32
C THR A 42 9.45 -6.63 16.20
N ARG A 43 8.54 -6.61 17.18
CA ARG A 43 8.36 -5.48 18.10
C ARG A 43 9.57 -5.24 19.01
N LEU A 44 10.26 -6.30 19.40
CA LEU A 44 11.47 -6.25 20.22
C LEU A 44 12.74 -5.98 19.41
N GLY A 45 12.63 -5.78 18.09
CA GLY A 45 13.79 -5.58 17.22
C GLY A 45 14.73 -6.78 17.15
N ARG A 46 14.23 -8.01 17.40
CA ARG A 46 15.00 -9.26 17.27
C ARG A 46 15.02 -9.69 15.80
N VAL A 47 15.61 -8.84 14.97
CA VAL A 47 15.49 -8.82 13.52
C VAL A 47 15.84 -10.17 12.85
N GLU A 48 16.97 -10.77 13.22
CA GLU A 48 17.42 -12.04 12.63
C GLU A 48 16.47 -13.21 12.95
N GLN A 49 16.02 -13.30 14.19
CA GLN A 49 15.10 -14.35 14.63
C GLN A 49 13.72 -14.17 14.01
N ALA A 50 13.28 -12.92 13.83
CA ALA A 50 12.00 -12.58 13.23
C ALA A 50 11.96 -12.96 11.73
N GLU A 51 13.02 -12.70 10.96
CA GLU A 51 13.07 -13.11 9.54
C GLU A 51 13.09 -14.62 9.38
N ALA A 52 13.92 -15.33 10.14
CA ALA A 52 14.00 -16.78 10.04
C ALA A 52 12.61 -17.41 10.29
N LEU A 53 11.90 -16.92 11.31
CA LEU A 53 10.54 -17.37 11.58
C LEU A 53 9.53 -16.92 10.50
N ALA A 54 9.68 -15.72 9.94
CA ALA A 54 8.81 -15.26 8.85
C ALA A 54 8.97 -16.12 7.59
N ASP A 55 10.19 -16.55 7.25
CA ASP A 55 10.46 -17.45 6.12
C ASP A 55 9.82 -18.83 6.32
N GLU A 56 9.92 -19.37 7.53
CA GLU A 56 9.26 -20.63 7.89
C GLU A 56 7.73 -20.53 7.78
N LEU A 57 7.16 -19.44 8.32
CA LEU A 57 5.72 -19.23 8.35
C LEU A 57 5.13 -18.90 6.97
N GLN A 58 5.88 -18.26 6.08
CA GLN A 58 5.38 -17.89 4.76
C GLN A 58 4.98 -19.11 3.93
N GLN A 59 5.70 -20.23 4.09
CA GLN A 59 5.40 -21.49 3.40
C GLN A 59 4.13 -22.17 3.94
N GLN A 60 3.77 -21.89 5.19
CA GLN A 60 2.70 -22.59 5.90
C GLN A 60 1.40 -21.77 5.97
N ILE A 61 1.51 -20.46 6.22
CA ILE A 61 0.39 -19.56 6.48
C ILE A 61 0.70 -18.18 5.88
N PRO A 62 0.61 -18.02 4.55
CA PRO A 62 0.67 -16.68 3.95
C PRO A 62 -0.48 -15.84 4.48
N SER A 63 -0.17 -14.75 5.16
CA SER A 63 -1.16 -13.91 5.84
C SER A 63 -0.78 -12.44 5.84
N ILE A 64 -1.77 -11.57 6.03
CA ILE A 64 -1.59 -10.12 6.08
C ILE A 64 -0.66 -9.70 7.22
N GLU A 65 -0.77 -10.34 8.38
CA GLU A 65 0.09 -10.06 9.53
C GLU A 65 1.54 -10.45 9.27
N LEU A 66 1.76 -11.58 8.58
CA LEU A 66 3.10 -12.02 8.18
C LEU A 66 3.74 -10.98 7.27
N TYR A 67 3.06 -10.60 6.20
CA TYR A 67 3.59 -9.63 5.24
C TYR A 67 3.81 -8.25 5.89
N ASN A 68 2.88 -7.78 6.72
CA ASN A 68 3.10 -6.52 7.45
C ASN A 68 4.30 -6.60 8.41
N ASN A 69 4.45 -7.69 9.16
CA ASN A 69 5.57 -7.84 10.08
C ASN A 69 6.91 -7.88 9.34
N ARG A 70 6.99 -8.54 8.18
CA ARG A 70 8.16 -8.45 7.30
C ARG A 70 8.43 -7.03 6.85
N ALA A 71 7.40 -6.28 6.45
CA ALA A 71 7.58 -4.89 6.07
C ALA A 71 8.18 -4.02 7.18
N VAL A 72 7.75 -4.22 8.43
CA VAL A 72 8.31 -3.53 9.61
C VAL A 72 9.80 -3.88 9.79
N LEU A 73 10.18 -5.15 9.64
CA LEU A 73 11.59 -5.58 9.75
C LEU A 73 12.46 -4.94 8.68
N HIS A 74 12.01 -4.95 7.43
CA HIS A 74 12.73 -4.35 6.31
C HIS A 74 12.81 -2.82 6.43
N ALA A 75 11.74 -2.16 6.86
CA ALA A 75 11.76 -0.72 7.13
C ALA A 75 12.76 -0.33 8.23
N ALA A 76 12.83 -1.11 9.31
CA ALA A 76 13.81 -0.89 10.39
C ALA A 76 15.27 -1.03 9.93
N ARG A 77 15.53 -1.73 8.81
CA ARG A 77 16.85 -1.82 8.17
C ARG A 77 17.10 -0.74 7.10
N GLY A 78 16.14 0.15 6.85
CA GLY A 78 16.19 1.12 5.76
C GLY A 78 15.88 0.53 4.37
N GLU A 79 15.38 -0.70 4.30
CA GLU A 79 15.08 -1.41 3.06
C GLU A 79 13.67 -1.04 2.55
N LEU A 80 13.43 0.25 2.33
CA LEU A 80 12.08 0.81 2.13
C LEU A 80 11.32 0.18 0.95
N LYS A 81 12.01 -0.13 -0.16
CA LYS A 81 11.40 -0.81 -1.33
C LYS A 81 10.96 -2.24 -1.03
N GLN A 82 11.70 -2.96 -0.19
CA GLN A 82 11.30 -4.30 0.23
C GLN A 82 10.09 -4.22 1.16
N ALA A 83 10.08 -3.25 2.08
CA ALA A 83 8.94 -2.98 2.94
C ALA A 83 7.66 -2.65 2.14
N GLU A 84 7.78 -1.82 1.10
CA GLU A 84 6.68 -1.51 0.17
C GLU A 84 6.12 -2.78 -0.47
N GLY A 85 7.01 -3.62 -1.03
CA GLY A 85 6.64 -4.89 -1.65
C GLY A 85 5.81 -5.78 -0.73
N TYR A 86 6.25 -5.96 0.52
CA TYR A 86 5.53 -6.76 1.50
C TYR A 86 4.19 -6.15 1.90
N LEU A 87 4.10 -4.82 2.11
CA LEU A 87 2.82 -4.19 2.43
C LEU A 87 1.82 -4.31 1.26
N LEU A 88 2.29 -4.22 0.02
CA LEU A 88 1.45 -4.45 -1.17
C LEU A 88 0.96 -5.91 -1.24
N GLN A 89 1.80 -6.89 -0.88
CA GLN A 89 1.38 -8.30 -0.78
C GLN A 89 0.34 -8.51 0.33
N ALA A 90 0.49 -7.83 1.46
CA ALA A 90 -0.50 -7.81 2.53
C ALA A 90 -1.88 -7.32 2.01
N LEU A 91 -1.90 -6.23 1.25
CA LEU A 91 -3.15 -5.68 0.68
C LEU A 91 -3.83 -6.56 -0.38
N GLN A 92 -3.05 -7.37 -1.11
CA GLN A 92 -3.59 -8.34 -2.08
C GLN A 92 -4.36 -9.49 -1.39
N SER A 93 -4.06 -9.77 -0.12
CA SER A 93 -4.57 -10.93 0.61
C SER A 93 -5.92 -10.66 1.32
N ASP A 94 -6.07 -9.50 1.97
CA ASP A 94 -7.35 -9.03 2.52
C ASP A 94 -7.34 -7.49 2.61
N SER A 95 -8.21 -6.82 1.85
CA SER A 95 -8.19 -5.35 1.71
C SER A 95 -8.69 -4.58 2.94
N ARG A 96 -9.03 -5.23 4.06
CA ARG A 96 -9.74 -4.62 5.21
C ARG A 96 -8.85 -4.26 6.41
N TYR A 97 -7.53 -4.22 6.24
CA TYR A 97 -6.62 -3.99 7.37
C TYR A 97 -5.93 -2.62 7.28
N TRP A 98 -6.47 -1.67 8.05
CA TRP A 98 -6.08 -0.26 8.04
C TRP A 98 -4.64 0.02 8.40
N GLN A 99 -4.06 -0.75 9.32
CA GLN A 99 -2.67 -0.53 9.72
C GLN A 99 -1.69 -0.83 8.59
N VAL A 100 -2.03 -1.70 7.62
CA VAL A 100 -1.19 -1.91 6.44
C VAL A 100 -1.19 -0.66 5.57
N TYR A 101 -2.35 0.00 5.43
CA TYR A 101 -2.45 1.29 4.75
C TYR A 101 -1.70 2.39 5.47
N LEU A 102 -1.82 2.49 6.81
CA LEU A 102 -1.04 3.46 7.57
C LEU A 102 0.46 3.20 7.48
N ASN A 103 0.87 1.93 7.54
CA ASN A 103 2.26 1.58 7.36
C ASN A 103 2.76 1.96 5.95
N LEU A 104 1.94 1.77 4.90
CA LEU A 104 2.26 2.26 3.55
C LEU A 104 2.31 3.78 3.49
N GLN A 105 1.38 4.48 4.14
CA GLN A 105 1.34 5.94 4.17
C GLN A 105 2.58 6.51 4.86
N HIS A 106 2.96 5.96 6.02
CA HIS A 106 4.19 6.33 6.72
C HIS A 106 5.42 6.03 5.86
N LEU A 107 5.46 4.86 5.23
CA LEU A 107 6.55 4.45 4.35
C LEU A 107 6.71 5.42 3.16
N TYR A 108 5.62 5.75 2.47
CA TYR A 108 5.66 6.67 1.34
C TYR A 108 5.97 8.10 1.76
N ALA A 109 5.48 8.57 2.90
CA ALA A 109 5.84 9.88 3.44
C ALA A 109 7.35 9.97 3.71
N THR A 110 7.96 8.91 4.27
CA THR A 110 9.41 8.84 4.45
C THR A 110 10.14 8.81 3.12
N MET A 111 9.74 7.95 2.17
CA MET A 111 10.38 7.88 0.84
C MET A 111 10.33 9.22 0.10
N ALA A 112 9.20 9.93 0.18
CA ALA A 112 9.05 11.26 -0.40
C ALA A 112 9.96 12.30 0.27
N LYS A 113 10.08 12.28 1.60
CA LYS A 113 11.00 13.15 2.35
C LYS A 113 12.45 12.85 1.98
N ASP A 114 12.84 11.57 1.90
CA ASP A 114 14.19 11.15 1.51
C ASP A 114 14.54 11.61 0.09
N ALA A 115 13.60 11.46 -0.85
CA ALA A 115 13.78 11.92 -2.22
C ALA A 115 13.93 13.45 -2.30
N TYR A 116 13.17 14.19 -1.48
CA TYR A 116 13.25 15.65 -1.39
C TYR A 116 14.59 16.12 -0.81
N VAL A 117 15.04 15.52 0.29
CA VAL A 117 16.36 15.76 0.90
C VAL A 117 17.49 15.48 -0.11
N ALA A 118 17.41 14.34 -0.81
CA ALA A 118 18.38 13.97 -1.83
C ALA A 118 18.41 14.97 -3.00
N ALA A 119 17.26 15.50 -3.42
CA ALA A 119 17.17 16.48 -4.50
C ALA A 119 17.76 17.86 -4.11
N LEU A 120 17.69 18.23 -2.83
CA LEU A 120 18.13 19.54 -2.35
C LEU A 120 19.60 19.59 -1.91
N ASN A 121 20.29 18.45 -1.80
CA ASN A 121 21.61 18.34 -1.14
C ASN A 121 21.61 18.99 0.27
N ASP A 122 20.45 19.07 0.92
CA ASP A 122 20.27 19.73 2.21
C ASP A 122 20.07 18.65 3.28
N SER A 123 21.13 18.38 4.05
CA SER A 123 21.12 17.37 5.11
C SER A 123 20.69 17.94 6.47
N SER A 124 20.08 19.13 6.51
CA SER A 124 19.89 19.87 7.76
C SER A 124 18.63 19.51 8.55
N GLU A 125 17.64 18.83 7.97
CA GLU A 125 16.49 18.34 8.72
C GLU A 125 16.68 16.90 9.21
N PRO A 126 16.46 16.61 10.52
CA PRO A 126 16.44 15.25 11.00
C PRO A 126 15.32 14.47 10.30
N LEU A 127 15.67 13.29 9.80
CA LEU A 127 14.71 12.31 9.30
C LEU A 127 13.71 12.02 10.41
N THR A 128 12.42 12.15 10.10
CA THR A 128 11.38 11.69 11.02
C THR A 128 11.56 10.17 11.11
N GLU A 129 11.73 9.63 12.31
CA GLU A 129 11.94 8.19 12.51
C GLU A 129 10.74 7.41 11.94
N LEU A 130 10.98 6.53 10.97
CA LEU A 130 9.95 5.74 10.31
C LEU A 130 9.39 4.71 11.30
N GLU A 131 8.22 4.99 11.86
CA GLU A 131 7.54 4.06 12.76
C GLU A 131 6.47 3.25 12.00
N LEU A 132 6.90 2.11 11.44
CA LEU A 132 5.95 1.07 11.02
C LEU A 132 5.52 0.22 12.22
N ARG A 133 4.24 -0.16 12.26
CA ARG A 133 3.67 -0.93 13.37
C ARG A 133 3.46 -2.40 13.00
N PRO A 134 4.01 -3.36 13.76
CA PRO A 134 3.76 -4.77 13.52
C PRO A 134 2.32 -5.16 13.88
N LEU A 135 1.79 -6.15 13.17
CA LEU A 135 0.44 -6.68 13.33
C LEU A 135 0.42 -7.98 14.09
N LEU A 136 -0.33 -7.95 15.19
CA LEU A 136 -0.55 -9.11 16.02
C LEU A 136 -1.54 -10.03 15.33
N PHE A 137 -1.20 -11.31 15.24
CA PHE A 137 -2.06 -12.36 14.72
C PHE A 137 -3.05 -12.80 15.79
N ASP A 138 -4.22 -12.16 15.88
CA ASP A 138 -5.24 -12.55 16.85
C ASP A 138 -6.67 -12.49 16.28
N ILE A 139 -7.34 -13.64 16.29
CA ILE A 139 -8.75 -13.80 15.87
C ILE A 139 -9.70 -13.14 16.89
N SER A 140 -9.31 -13.03 18.17
CA SER A 140 -10.15 -12.44 19.23
C SER A 140 -10.07 -10.92 19.26
N GLN A 141 -8.88 -10.31 19.17
CA GLN A 141 -8.75 -8.85 19.02
C GLN A 141 -9.17 -8.34 17.63
N ARG A 142 -9.25 -9.18 16.59
CA ARG A 142 -9.84 -8.80 15.29
C ARG A 142 -11.26 -8.23 15.44
N GLN A 143 -12.05 -8.73 16.38
CA GLN A 143 -13.43 -8.23 16.61
C GLN A 143 -13.45 -6.92 17.43
N GLU A 144 -12.58 -6.76 18.42
CA GLU A 144 -12.55 -5.57 19.29
C GLU A 144 -11.73 -4.38 18.74
N ARG A 145 -10.75 -4.60 17.85
CA ARG A 145 -9.99 -3.51 17.19
C ARG A 145 -10.75 -2.89 16.03
N VAL A 146 -11.51 -3.68 15.28
CA VAL A 146 -12.43 -3.19 14.26
C VAL A 146 -13.55 -2.35 14.90
N ALA A 147 -13.95 -2.68 16.13
CA ALA A 147 -14.94 -1.91 16.90
C ALA A 147 -14.42 -0.58 17.50
N ARG A 148 -13.10 -0.30 17.41
CA ARG A 148 -12.45 0.87 18.03
C ARG A 148 -11.93 1.91 17.04
N LEU A 149 -11.97 1.64 15.75
CA LEU A 149 -11.89 2.69 14.73
C LEU A 149 -13.19 3.48 14.82
N ASP A 150 -13.12 4.80 14.85
CA ASP A 150 -14.36 5.54 14.65
C ASP A 150 -14.88 5.28 13.23
N GLU A 151 -16.19 5.43 13.02
CA GLU A 151 -16.81 5.18 11.69
C GLU A 151 -16.18 6.08 10.60
N SER A 152 -15.61 7.21 10.99
CA SER A 152 -14.94 8.18 10.11
C SER A 152 -13.61 7.64 9.57
N ASP A 153 -12.75 7.13 10.43
CA ASP A 153 -11.47 6.53 10.08
C ASP A 153 -11.68 5.34 9.14
N GLN A 154 -12.62 4.45 9.49
CA GLN A 154 -12.92 3.28 8.66
C GLN A 154 -13.44 3.68 7.26
N ALA A 155 -14.29 4.70 7.17
CA ALA A 155 -14.79 5.20 5.88
C ALA A 155 -13.68 5.80 5.02
N GLU A 156 -12.78 6.60 5.63
CA GLU A 156 -11.62 7.17 4.93
C GLU A 156 -10.69 6.07 4.40
N LEU A 157 -10.48 5.01 5.19
CA LEU A 157 -9.66 3.86 4.82
C LEU A 157 -10.26 3.05 3.68
N ASP A 158 -11.58 2.83 3.70
CA ASP A 158 -12.30 2.18 2.62
C ASP A 158 -12.18 2.98 1.31
N ASP A 159 -12.14 4.30 1.42
CA ASP A 159 -11.94 5.19 0.29
C ASP A 159 -10.52 5.15 -0.26
N LEU A 160 -9.50 5.28 0.59
CA LEU A 160 -8.10 5.13 0.18
C LEU A 160 -7.86 3.78 -0.51
N SER A 161 -8.43 2.71 0.04
CA SER A 161 -8.42 1.36 -0.53
C SER A 161 -9.08 1.33 -1.92
N ALA A 162 -10.24 1.98 -2.06
CA ALA A 162 -10.96 2.07 -3.31
C ALA A 162 -10.17 2.86 -4.38
N ILE A 163 -9.50 3.95 -3.99
CA ILE A 163 -8.63 4.72 -4.90
C ILE A 163 -7.43 3.89 -5.35
N HIS A 164 -6.75 3.19 -4.44
CA HIS A 164 -5.64 2.31 -4.83
C HIS A 164 -6.09 1.26 -5.86
N ARG A 165 -7.24 0.60 -5.63
CA ARG A 165 -7.82 -0.34 -6.61
C ARG A 165 -8.18 0.34 -7.93
N ALA A 166 -8.73 1.56 -7.89
CA ALA A 166 -9.08 2.30 -9.10
C ALA A 166 -7.83 2.65 -9.94
N VAL A 167 -6.73 3.09 -9.31
CA VAL A 167 -5.45 3.35 -10.00
C VAL A 167 -4.91 2.07 -10.65
N ARG A 168 -4.98 0.91 -9.96
CA ARG A 168 -4.56 -0.38 -10.52
C ARG A 168 -5.45 -0.84 -11.68
N ARG A 169 -6.77 -0.67 -11.58
CA ARG A 169 -7.70 -0.96 -12.68
C ARG A 169 -7.44 -0.07 -13.89
N TRP A 170 -7.19 1.22 -13.68
CA TRP A 170 -6.79 2.16 -14.72
C TRP A 170 -5.51 1.71 -15.42
N GLN A 171 -4.44 1.38 -14.67
CA GLN A 171 -3.19 0.84 -15.19
C GLN A 171 -3.42 -0.43 -16.03
N GLN A 172 -4.15 -1.42 -15.47
CA GLN A 172 -4.41 -2.70 -16.12
C GLN A 172 -5.23 -2.55 -17.40
N SER A 173 -6.28 -1.71 -17.38
CA SER A 173 -7.11 -1.44 -18.56
C SER A 173 -6.31 -0.77 -19.68
N TRP A 174 -5.37 0.12 -19.34
CA TRP A 174 -4.49 0.74 -20.33
C TRP A 174 -3.50 -0.28 -20.91
N GLN A 175 -2.79 -1.04 -20.07
CA GLN A 175 -1.86 -2.08 -20.53
C GLN A 175 -2.54 -3.13 -21.40
N GLY A 176 -3.74 -3.58 -20.99
CA GLY A 176 -4.56 -4.54 -21.74
C GLY A 176 -5.30 -3.94 -22.92
N GLN A 177 -5.10 -2.64 -23.20
CA GLN A 177 -5.77 -1.89 -24.27
C GLN A 177 -7.31 -2.02 -24.25
N ASN A 178 -7.88 -2.27 -23.06
CA ASN A 178 -9.31 -2.42 -22.85
C ASN A 178 -9.95 -1.04 -22.72
N LEU A 179 -10.42 -0.52 -23.85
CA LEU A 179 -11.00 0.82 -23.93
C LEU A 179 -12.26 1.00 -23.07
N ALA A 180 -13.09 -0.04 -22.93
CA ALA A 180 -14.32 0.07 -22.15
C ALA A 180 -14.00 0.31 -20.67
N ASP A 181 -13.18 -0.55 -20.09
CA ASP A 181 -12.76 -0.42 -18.69
C ASP A 181 -11.90 0.82 -18.49
N TYR A 182 -11.05 1.17 -19.46
CA TYR A 182 -10.22 2.36 -19.39
C TYR A 182 -11.06 3.63 -19.26
N PHE A 183 -12.04 3.82 -20.14
CA PHE A 183 -12.93 4.98 -20.07
C PHE A 183 -13.87 4.96 -18.88
N ASP A 184 -14.27 3.78 -18.39
CA ASP A 184 -15.06 3.67 -17.15
C ASP A 184 -14.32 4.21 -15.94
N ASN A 185 -12.98 4.30 -15.93
CA ASN A 185 -12.28 4.91 -14.79
C ASN A 185 -12.51 6.42 -14.65
N TYR A 186 -13.03 7.10 -15.68
CA TYR A 186 -13.19 8.56 -15.70
C TYR A 186 -14.63 8.97 -15.39
N MET A 187 -14.80 10.19 -14.89
CA MET A 187 -16.14 10.78 -14.72
C MET A 187 -16.85 10.94 -16.06
N GLU A 188 -18.18 10.92 -16.03
CA GLU A 188 -18.99 11.24 -17.19
C GLU A 188 -18.65 12.64 -17.72
N GLY A 189 -18.47 12.75 -19.04
CA GLY A 189 -18.09 14.00 -19.69
C GLY A 189 -16.63 14.41 -19.52
N TYR A 190 -15.78 13.57 -18.90
CA TYR A 190 -14.36 13.87 -18.72
C TYR A 190 -13.66 14.20 -20.06
N HIS A 191 -12.79 15.21 -20.02
CA HIS A 191 -11.79 15.52 -21.02
C HIS A 191 -10.64 16.32 -20.38
N ASP A 192 -9.45 16.24 -20.99
CA ASP A 192 -8.33 17.07 -20.54
C ASP A 192 -8.64 18.56 -20.81
N ALA A 193 -8.08 19.46 -19.99
CA ALA A 193 -8.35 20.89 -20.06
C ALA A 193 -8.04 21.54 -21.43
N ASN A 194 -7.11 20.95 -22.18
CA ASN A 194 -6.68 21.44 -23.49
C ASN A 194 -7.43 20.79 -24.68
N ILE A 195 -8.48 20.00 -24.41
CA ILE A 195 -9.30 19.32 -25.42
C ILE A 195 -10.73 19.84 -25.33
N ALA A 196 -11.35 20.13 -26.48
CA ALA A 196 -12.61 20.87 -26.51
C ALA A 196 -13.83 20.04 -26.06
N SER A 197 -13.77 18.70 -26.14
CA SER A 197 -14.88 17.84 -25.73
C SER A 197 -14.44 16.44 -25.29
N SER A 198 -15.29 15.78 -24.48
CA SER A 198 -15.11 14.37 -24.11
C SER A 198 -15.02 13.44 -25.33
N ARG A 199 -15.77 13.73 -26.40
CA ARG A 199 -15.72 12.94 -27.63
C ARG A 199 -14.36 13.00 -28.30
N GLU A 200 -13.79 14.21 -28.42
CA GLU A 200 -12.47 14.40 -29.01
C GLU A 200 -11.38 13.74 -28.16
N TRP A 201 -11.46 13.88 -26.84
CA TRP A 201 -10.54 13.24 -25.91
C TRP A 201 -10.59 11.71 -26.03
N GLN A 202 -11.79 11.12 -26.04
CA GLN A 202 -11.94 9.67 -26.23
C GLN A 202 -11.38 9.21 -27.57
N GLN A 203 -11.60 9.95 -28.65
CA GLN A 203 -11.05 9.60 -29.97
C GLN A 203 -9.52 9.63 -29.98
N LEU A 204 -8.90 10.66 -29.39
CA LEU A 204 -7.45 10.77 -29.25
C LEU A 204 -6.88 9.62 -28.41
N ARG A 205 -7.50 9.32 -27.26
CA ARG A 205 -7.06 8.22 -26.39
C ARG A 205 -7.20 6.87 -27.07
N ARG A 206 -8.29 6.61 -27.81
CA ARG A 206 -8.45 5.37 -28.60
C ARG A 206 -7.30 5.16 -29.58
N GLN A 207 -6.93 6.19 -30.32
CA GLN A 207 -5.81 6.12 -31.26
C GLN A 207 -4.48 5.83 -30.56
N ARG A 208 -4.22 6.48 -29.41
CA ARG A 208 -2.97 6.31 -28.65
C ARG A 208 -2.86 4.97 -27.94
N ILE A 209 -3.97 4.46 -27.41
CA ILE A 209 -4.01 3.20 -26.67
C ILE A 209 -3.97 2.01 -27.63
N LEU A 210 -4.67 2.06 -28.77
CA LEU A 210 -4.69 0.96 -29.74
C LEU A 210 -3.54 0.99 -30.75
N GLY A 211 -2.74 2.05 -30.77
CA GLY A 211 -1.64 2.22 -31.72
C GLY A 211 -0.50 1.21 -31.52
N PRO A 212 0.03 1.04 -30.30
CA PRO A 212 1.08 0.06 -30.02
C PRO A 212 0.59 -1.39 -30.03
N ASP A 213 1.49 -2.32 -30.35
CA ASP A 213 1.22 -3.78 -30.26
C ASP A 213 1.20 -4.28 -28.82
N THR A 214 2.01 -3.66 -27.94
CA THR A 214 2.13 -4.03 -26.53
C THR A 214 2.31 -2.78 -25.68
N ILE A 215 1.71 -2.77 -24.49
CA ILE A 215 1.89 -1.70 -23.50
C ILE A 215 2.22 -2.32 -22.14
N GLU A 216 3.33 -1.89 -21.57
CA GLU A 216 3.75 -2.17 -20.20
C GLU A 216 3.84 -0.86 -19.42
N ILE A 217 3.25 -0.85 -18.25
CA ILE A 217 3.18 0.30 -17.34
C ILE A 217 3.57 -0.20 -15.96
N THR A 218 4.60 0.39 -15.37
CA THR A 218 4.96 0.16 -13.96
C THR A 218 4.69 1.42 -13.17
N LEU A 219 3.98 1.29 -12.05
CA LEU A 219 3.73 2.39 -11.12
C LEU A 219 4.72 2.31 -9.96
N ARG A 220 5.30 3.45 -9.58
CA ARG A 220 6.23 3.59 -8.46
C ARG A 220 5.76 4.72 -7.55
N GLU A 221 6.04 4.59 -6.24
CA GLU A 221 5.88 5.70 -5.27
C GLU A 221 4.44 6.26 -5.26
N LEU A 222 3.44 5.37 -5.23
CA LEU A 222 2.03 5.78 -5.21
C LEU A 222 1.64 6.36 -3.84
N SER A 223 1.53 7.68 -3.78
CA SER A 223 1.04 8.41 -2.62
C SER A 223 -0.41 8.82 -2.80
N LEU A 224 -1.21 8.66 -1.75
CA LEU A 224 -2.61 9.11 -1.71
C LEU A 224 -2.74 10.26 -0.70
N LYS A 225 -3.54 11.27 -1.07
CA LYS A 225 -3.85 12.41 -0.22
C LYS A 225 -5.35 12.65 -0.22
N VAL A 226 -5.97 12.54 0.95
CA VAL A 226 -7.35 13.01 1.15
C VAL A 226 -7.34 14.53 1.12
N VAL A 227 -8.12 15.11 0.21
CA VAL A 227 -8.29 16.57 0.10
C VAL A 227 -9.50 16.99 0.92
N ASP A 228 -10.60 16.27 0.76
CA ASP A 228 -11.85 16.39 1.51
C ASP A 228 -12.65 15.08 1.41
N SER A 229 -13.86 15.04 1.99
CA SER A 229 -14.71 13.84 2.03
C SER A 229 -15.16 13.32 0.66
N GLU A 230 -15.05 14.12 -0.40
CA GLU A 230 -15.48 13.75 -1.76
C GLU A 230 -14.32 13.72 -2.76
N THR A 231 -13.09 14.05 -2.32
CA THR A 231 -11.94 14.27 -3.18
C THR A 231 -10.68 13.66 -2.61
N ILE A 232 -10.07 12.76 -3.39
CA ILE A 232 -8.77 12.15 -3.07
C ILE A 232 -7.84 12.32 -4.27
N GLU A 233 -6.59 12.67 -4.01
CA GLU A 233 -5.54 12.78 -5.01
C GLU A 233 -4.57 11.59 -4.91
N ALA A 234 -4.20 11.03 -6.06
CA ALA A 234 -3.14 10.06 -6.21
C ALA A 234 -1.98 10.70 -6.98
N LEU A 235 -0.77 10.62 -6.43
CA LEU A 235 0.48 11.06 -7.04
C LEU A 235 1.40 9.85 -7.18
N PHE A 236 1.97 9.63 -8.36
CA PHE A 236 2.85 8.48 -8.60
C PHE A 236 3.77 8.70 -9.80
N TRP A 237 4.88 7.98 -9.81
CA TRP A 237 5.70 7.80 -11.01
C TRP A 237 5.17 6.65 -11.86
N MET A 238 5.21 6.83 -13.18
CA MET A 238 4.77 5.87 -14.18
C MET A 238 5.87 5.66 -15.20
N ASP A 239 6.40 4.44 -15.25
CA ASP A 239 7.31 4.00 -16.30
C ASP A 239 6.48 3.36 -17.41
N TYR A 240 6.43 3.99 -18.58
CA TYR A 240 5.71 3.50 -19.75
C TYR A 240 6.69 2.87 -20.74
N ARG A 241 6.30 1.72 -21.28
CA ARG A 241 6.98 1.07 -22.39
C ARG A 241 5.97 0.51 -23.39
N SER A 242 6.19 0.82 -24.66
CA SER A 242 5.62 0.08 -25.78
C SER A 242 6.71 -0.56 -26.63
N ASP A 243 6.29 -1.18 -27.75
CA ASP A 243 7.14 -1.74 -28.79
C ASP A 243 8.13 -0.72 -29.37
N ASN A 244 7.75 0.56 -29.43
CA ASN A 244 8.50 1.61 -30.12
C ASN A 244 8.73 2.90 -29.31
N TYR A 245 8.27 2.98 -28.06
CA TYR A 245 8.35 4.19 -27.24
C TYR A 245 8.54 3.88 -25.76
N ARG A 246 9.28 4.74 -25.05
CA ARG A 246 9.48 4.66 -23.61
C ARG A 246 9.51 6.05 -22.98
N ASP A 247 8.85 6.20 -21.84
CA ASP A 247 9.06 7.36 -20.98
C ASP A 247 8.89 7.01 -19.50
N GLU A 248 9.34 7.93 -18.66
CA GLU A 248 8.99 7.98 -17.26
C GLU A 248 8.20 9.28 -17.06
N SER A 249 7.09 9.23 -16.34
CA SER A 249 6.28 10.40 -16.08
C SER A 249 5.75 10.44 -14.66
N GLU A 250 5.65 11.64 -14.11
CA GLU A 250 5.01 11.88 -12.83
C GLU A 250 3.55 12.27 -13.08
N LYS A 251 2.62 11.56 -12.45
CA LYS A 251 1.19 11.67 -12.70
C LYS A 251 0.45 12.11 -11.45
N ARG A 252 -0.48 13.05 -11.62
CA ARG A 252 -1.49 13.41 -10.62
C ARG A 252 -2.87 13.02 -11.13
N LEU A 253 -3.56 12.16 -10.40
CA LEU A 253 -4.97 11.85 -10.62
C LEU A 253 -5.78 12.40 -9.45
N ARG A 254 -6.81 13.20 -9.74
CA ARG A 254 -7.80 13.60 -8.73
C ARG A 254 -9.06 12.77 -8.95
N PHE A 255 -9.51 12.11 -7.91
CA PHE A 255 -10.73 11.31 -7.90
C PHE A 255 -11.86 12.08 -7.23
N ARG A 256 -13.08 11.88 -7.74
CA ARG A 256 -14.31 12.32 -7.08
C ARG A 256 -15.25 11.15 -6.84
N ARG A 257 -15.98 11.23 -5.73
CA ARG A 257 -17.02 10.26 -5.40
C ARG A 257 -18.24 10.46 -6.32
N THR A 258 -18.74 9.36 -6.89
CA THR A 258 -19.95 9.32 -7.71
C THR A 258 -20.85 8.17 -7.25
N GLU A 259 -22.08 8.08 -7.74
CA GLU A 259 -22.97 6.93 -7.48
C GLU A 259 -22.35 5.61 -7.95
N GLY A 260 -21.54 5.64 -9.02
CA GLY A 260 -20.80 4.50 -9.56
C GLY A 260 -19.43 4.24 -8.90
N GLY A 261 -19.16 4.87 -7.75
CA GLY A 261 -17.89 4.79 -7.04
C GLY A 261 -16.93 5.93 -7.39
N TRP A 262 -15.65 5.78 -7.01
CA TRP A 262 -14.62 6.78 -7.26
C TRP A 262 -14.20 6.80 -8.73
N LYS A 263 -14.23 7.99 -9.34
CA LYS A 263 -13.92 8.22 -10.76
C LYS A 263 -12.89 9.33 -10.92
N ILE A 264 -12.03 9.22 -11.92
CA ILE A 264 -11.01 10.22 -12.26
C ILE A 264 -11.71 11.46 -12.78
N ALA A 265 -11.53 12.56 -12.05
CA ALA A 265 -12.07 13.88 -12.37
C ALA A 265 -11.04 14.78 -13.04
N LEU A 266 -9.75 14.51 -12.83
CA LEU A 266 -8.63 15.20 -13.42
C LEU A 266 -7.44 14.25 -13.54
N GLU A 267 -6.83 14.19 -14.73
CA GLU A 267 -5.53 13.59 -14.98
C GLU A 267 -4.55 14.67 -15.44
N GLU A 268 -3.43 14.78 -14.75
CA GLU A 268 -2.33 15.67 -15.10
C GLU A 268 -1.00 14.94 -15.16
N THR A 269 -0.16 15.39 -16.07
CA THR A 269 1.23 14.94 -16.16
C THR A 269 2.11 16.09 -15.70
N LEU A 270 2.78 15.92 -14.56
CA LEU A 270 3.59 16.97 -13.94
C LEU A 270 4.97 17.03 -14.60
N THR A 271 5.56 15.85 -14.82
CA THR A 271 6.91 15.69 -15.37
C THR A 271 6.91 14.57 -16.40
N VAL A 272 7.69 14.70 -17.49
CA VAL A 272 7.93 13.63 -18.47
C VAL A 272 9.42 13.59 -18.81
N ILE A 273 10.01 12.40 -18.72
CA ILE A 273 11.38 12.08 -19.09
C ILE A 273 11.33 11.03 -20.20
N ARG A 274 11.63 11.44 -21.44
CA ARG A 274 11.65 10.53 -22.59
C ARG A 274 12.98 9.81 -22.68
N ARG A 275 12.96 8.53 -23.05
CA ARG A 275 14.15 7.69 -23.22
C ARG A 275 14.21 7.03 -24.59
#